data_AF-A0A841WXW8-F1
#
_entry.id   AF-A0A841WXW8-F1
#
_cell.length_a   1.000
_cell.length_b   1.000
_cell.length_c   1.000
_cell.angle_alpha   90.00
_cell.angle_beta   90.00
_cell.angle_gamma   90.00
#
_symmetry.space_group_name_H-M   'P 1'
#
loop_
_entity.id
_entity.type
_entity.pdbx_description
1 polymer ?
#
loop_
_entity_poly.entity_id
_entity_poly.type
_entity_poly.pdbx_seq_one_letter_code
_entity_poly.pdbx_strand_id
1 'polypeptide(L)' 'MNIENLSDIPQPDPEWDYYPLWHSLQHIKAKIDAALKVMNKQEYANSVTDVEMREILDLASDKLIEIVNSLEHDEEE' A
#
# COMPACT_ATOMS: atom_id res chain seq x y z
N MET A 1 -16.78 -7.86 10.32
CA MET A 1 -16.40 -7.22 9.04
C MET A 1 -15.93 -8.33 8.13
N ASN A 2 -16.70 -8.65 7.10
CA ASN A 2 -16.31 -9.67 6.14
C ASN A 2 -15.21 -9.08 5.26
N ILE A 3 -13.99 -9.59 5.40
CA ILE A 3 -12.91 -9.29 4.46
C ILE A 3 -13.22 -10.18 3.25
N GLU A 4 -13.94 -9.64 2.27
CA GLU A 4 -14.14 -10.32 1.00
C GLU A 4 -12.76 -10.63 0.38
N ASN A 5 -12.63 -11.81 -0.20
CA ASN A 5 -11.43 -12.29 -0.84
C ASN A 5 -10.96 -11.29 -1.91
N LEU A 6 -9.95 -10.47 -1.58
CA LEU A 6 -9.30 -9.52 -2.49
C LEU A 6 -8.63 -10.19 -3.72
N SER A 7 -8.67 -11.53 -3.79
CA SER A 7 -8.16 -12.32 -4.92
C SER A 7 -9.00 -12.21 -6.19
N ASP A 8 -10.22 -11.66 -6.13
CA ASP A 8 -11.14 -11.59 -7.27
C ASP A 8 -11.25 -10.18 -7.90
N ILE A 9 -10.41 -9.21 -7.51
CA ILE A 9 -10.37 -7.92 -8.21
C ILE A 9 -9.76 -8.16 -9.60
N PRO A 10 -10.51 -7.90 -10.70
CA PRO A 10 -9.98 -8.03 -12.05
C PRO A 10 -8.75 -7.13 -12.20
N GLN A 11 -7.65 -7.70 -12.72
CA GLN A 11 -6.46 -6.91 -13.00
C GLN A 11 -6.71 -6.08 -14.28
N PRO A 12 -6.47 -4.76 -14.24
CA PRO A 12 -6.59 -3.92 -15.43
C PRO A 12 -5.56 -4.32 -16.48
N ASP A 13 -5.87 -4.03 -17.74
CA ASP A 13 -4.94 -4.26 -18.85
C ASP A 13 -3.70 -3.36 -18.68
N PRO A 14 -2.46 -3.89 -18.83
CA PRO A 14 -1.23 -3.10 -18.81
C PRO A 14 -1.16 -1.95 -19.82
N GLU A 15 -1.93 -2.03 -20.91
CA GLU A 15 -2.01 -0.98 -21.93
C GLU A 15 -2.92 0.19 -21.53
N TRP A 16 -3.67 0.09 -20.42
CA TRP A 16 -4.54 1.16 -19.96
C TRP A 16 -3.76 2.26 -19.23
N ASP A 17 -4.11 3.52 -19.49
CA ASP A 17 -3.41 4.69 -18.94
C ASP A 17 -3.38 4.72 -17.40
N TYR A 18 -4.40 4.18 -16.73
CA TYR A 18 -4.47 4.12 -15.27
C TYR A 18 -3.76 2.90 -14.66
N TYR A 19 -3.29 1.94 -15.46
CA TYR A 19 -2.61 0.73 -14.98
C TYR A 19 -1.39 1.03 -14.10
N PRO A 20 -0.47 1.95 -14.46
CA PRO A 20 0.69 2.25 -13.62
C PRO A 20 0.31 2.75 -12.22
N LEU A 21 -0.74 3.57 -12.14
CA LEU A 21 -1.31 4.07 -10.89
C LEU A 21 -1.90 2.91 -10.07
N TRP A 22 -2.78 2.11 -10.68
CA TRP A 22 -3.36 0.94 -10.03
C TRP A 22 -2.30 -0.02 -9.49
N HIS A 23 -1.29 -0.35 -10.29
CA HIS A 23 -0.21 -1.26 -9.91
C HIS A 23 0.63 -0.71 -8.75
N SER A 24 0.90 0.60 -8.75
CA SER A 24 1.59 1.28 -7.65
C SER A 24 0.80 1.22 -6.35
N LEU A 25 -0.52 1.40 -6.41
CA LEU A 25 -1.42 1.27 -5.25
C LEU A 25 -1.49 -0.18 -4.74
N GLN A 26 -1.49 -1.19 -5.63
CA GLN A 26 -1.41 -2.60 -5.20
C GLN A 26 -0.10 -2.89 -4.47
N HIS A 27 1.02 -2.31 -4.92
CA HIS A 27 2.30 -2.45 -4.22
C HIS A 27 2.25 -1.87 -2.81
N ILE A 28 1.70 -0.66 -2.65
CA ILE A 28 1.52 -0.01 -1.33
C ILE A 28 0.65 -0.86 -0.43
N LYS A 29 -0.49 -1.36 -0.94
CA LYS A 29 -1.38 -2.26 -0.21
C LYS A 29 -0.64 -3.51 0.28
N ALA A 30 0.18 -4.15 -0.55
CA ALA A 30 0.95 -5.33 -0.17
C ALA A 30 1.93 -5.06 0.98
N LYS A 31 2.50 -3.84 1.06
CA LYS A 31 3.37 -3.42 2.17
C LYS A 31 2.58 -3.25 3.47
N ILE A 32 1.41 -2.61 3.41
CA ILE A 32 0.51 -2.48 4.55
C ILE A 32 0.10 -3.87 5.06
N ASP A 33 -0.29 -4.78 4.16
CA ASP A 33 -0.63 -6.16 4.52
C ASP A 33 0.54 -6.91 5.17
N ALA A 34 1.78 -6.64 4.73
CA ALA A 34 2.98 -7.21 5.36
C ALA A 34 3.19 -6.67 6.77
N ALA A 35 3.07 -5.36 6.98
CA ALA A 35 3.16 -4.75 8.31
C ALA A 35 2.08 -5.29 9.26
N LEU A 36 0.83 -5.43 8.79
CA LEU A 36 -0.26 -6.02 9.57
C LEU A 36 0.03 -7.49 9.96
N LYS A 37 0.65 -8.27 9.08
CA LYS A 37 1.09 -9.64 9.40
C LYS A 37 2.19 -9.67 10.46
N VAL A 38 3.10 -8.69 10.43
CA VAL A 38 4.14 -8.54 11.47
C VAL A 38 3.48 -8.21 12.82
N MET A 39 2.54 -7.25 12.84
CA MET A 39 1.76 -6.89 14.05
C MET A 39 1.02 -8.09 14.63
N ASN A 40 0.32 -8.84 13.79
CA ASN A 40 -0.52 -9.96 14.24
C ASN A 40 0.30 -11.13 14.85
N LYS A 41 1.60 -11.20 14.56
CA LYS A 41 2.49 -12.23 15.13
C LYS A 41 3.02 -11.87 16.52
N GLN A 42 2.87 -10.62 16.96
CA GLN A 42 3.40 -10.15 18.23
C GLN A 42 2.29 -10.06 19.28
N GLU A 43 2.46 -10.78 20.38
CA GLU A 43 1.53 -10.72 21.52
C GLU A 43 1.74 -9.46 22.38
N TYR A 44 2.97 -8.95 22.41
CA TYR A 44 3.38 -7.79 23.18
C TYR A 44 4.09 -6.76 22.31
N ALA A 45 4.00 -5.49 22.71
CA ALA A 45 4.76 -4.41 22.07
C ALA A 45 6.27 -4.68 22.18
N ASN A 46 6.98 -4.53 21.06
CA ASN A 46 8.41 -4.79 20.96
C ASN A 46 9.04 -3.74 20.04
N SER A 47 10.05 -3.04 20.56
CA SER A 47 10.75 -1.98 19.82
C SER A 47 11.43 -2.46 18.54
N VAL A 48 11.84 -3.73 18.47
CA VAL A 48 12.40 -4.33 17.24
C VAL A 48 11.33 -4.42 16.15
N THR A 49 10.13 -4.89 16.52
CA THR A 49 8.98 -4.95 15.63
C THR A 49 8.55 -3.55 15.19
N ASP A 50 8.60 -2.57 16.08
CA ASP A 50 8.26 -1.18 15.75
C ASP A 50 9.18 -0.60 14.68
N VAL A 51 10.48 -0.92 14.74
CA VAL A 51 11.44 -0.53 13.70
C VAL A 51 11.15 -1.25 12.38
N GLU A 52 10.93 -2.57 12.42
CA GLU A 52 10.59 -3.35 11.22
C GLU A 52 9.32 -2.84 10.54
N MET A 53 8.29 -2.49 11.31
CA MET A 53 7.06 -1.92 10.77
C MET A 53 7.29 -0.56 10.12
N ARG A 54 8.07 0.32 10.75
CA ARG A 54 8.41 1.64 10.19
C ARG A 54 9.15 1.49 8.87
N GLU A 55 10.16 0.62 8.81
CA GLU A 55 10.90 0.38 7.56
C GLU A 55 9.98 -0.10 6.41
N ILE A 56 8.95 -0.89 6.72
CA ILE A 56 7.97 -1.34 5.73
C ILE A 56 7.01 -0.21 5.33
N LEU A 57 6.54 0.58 6.29
CA LEU A 57 5.46 1.55 6.10
C LEU A 57 5.94 2.92 5.61
N ASP A 58 7.14 3.36 6.00
CA ASP A 58 7.67 4.68 5.62
C ASP A 58 7.80 4.77 4.09
N LEU A 59 8.39 3.75 3.46
CA LEU A 59 8.50 3.68 1.99
C LEU A 59 7.14 3.62 1.28
N ALA A 60 6.15 2.96 1.89
CA ALA A 60 4.81 2.88 1.34
C ALA A 60 4.05 4.21 1.48
N SER A 61 4.29 4.92 2.59
CA SER A 61 3.74 6.23 2.90
C SER A 61 4.27 7.29 1.94
N ASP A 62 5.59 7.37 1.77
CA ASP A 62 6.23 8.33 0.86
C ASP A 62 5.69 8.18 -0.57
N LYS A 63 5.61 6.94 -1.07
CA LYS A 63 5.09 6.66 -2.40
C LYS A 63 3.60 7.01 -2.54
N LEU A 64 2.80 6.84 -1.48
CA LEU A 64 1.40 7.25 -1.49
C LEU A 64 1.27 8.77 -1.54
N ILE A 65 2.07 9.49 -0.77
CA ILE A 65 2.12 10.96 -0.77
C ILE A 65 2.48 11.47 -2.16
N GLU A 66 3.49 10.88 -2.82
CA GLU A 66 3.85 11.23 -4.20
C GLU A 66 2.69 11.05 -5.18
N ILE A 67 1.95 9.95 -5.08
CA ILE A 67 0.77 9.68 -5.93
C ILE A 67 -0.34 10.70 -5.68
N VAL A 68 -0.63 11.01 -4.42
CA VAL A 68 -1.68 12.00 -4.08
C VAL A 68 -1.28 13.38 -4.62
N ASN A 69 -0.03 13.79 -4.40
CA ASN A 69 0.47 15.06 -4.90
C ASN A 69 0.41 15.12 -6.43
N SER A 70 0.77 14.05 -7.16
CA SER A 70 0.69 14.05 -8.62
C SER A 70 -0.75 14.22 -9.12
N LEU A 71 -1.71 13.56 -8.46
CA LEU A 71 -3.13 13.69 -8.83
C LEU A 71 -3.68 15.09 -8.58
N GLU A 72 -3.28 15.73 -7.47
CA GLU A 72 -3.68 17.12 -7.18
C GLU A 72 -3.13 18.11 -8.22
N HIS A 73 -1.93 17.87 -8.75
CA HIS A 73 -1.34 18.72 -9.78
C HIS A 73 -1.96 18.48 -11.17
N ASP A 74 -2.42 17.25 -11.46
CA ASP A 74 -3.10 16.93 -12.73
C ASP A 74 -4.51 17.54 -12.83
N GLU A 75 -5.15 17.92 -11.71
CA GLU A 75 -6.46 18.58 -11.68
C GLU A 75 -6.40 20.11 -11.88
N GLU A 76 -5.20 20.72 -11.84
CA GLU A 76 -4.99 22.17 -11.97
C GLU A 76 -4.61 22.64 -13.40
N GLU A 77 -4.51 21.73 -14.38
CA GLU A 77 -4.31 22.02 -15.83
C GLU A 77 -5.62 22.03 -16.66
#